data_AF-A0A6G0HHZ7-F1
#
_entry.id   AF-A0A6G0HHZ7-F1
#
_cell.length_a   1.000
_cell.length_b   1.000
_cell.length_c   1.000
_cell.angle_alpha   90.00
_cell.angle_beta   90.00
_cell.angle_gamma   90.00
#
_symmetry.space_group_name_H-M   'P 1'
#
loop_
_entity.id
_entity.type
_entity.pdbx_description
1 polymer ?
#
loop_
_entity_poly.entity_id
_entity_poly.type
_entity_poly.pdbx_seq_one_letter_code
_entity_poly.pdbx_strand_id
1 'polypeptide(L)'
;MFVSMCRRNTPAQWEDITGTTPLTFINDCVSFTTNVSARFWLIDCRQVQESVNFSTQVYREIICVPYMAKFVIFAKTHDPIEARLRCFCMTDDKIDKTLEQQENFTEVARSRDVEVLEGKPIYADCFGNLVPLTKSGQHHLFSFFAFKENRLALFIKIRDNTQEPCGRLSFMKEPRNYRSLTQNAICNLNITLPSYCKESDSDQEQEEEVKADTASSTLLH
;
A
#
# COMPACT_ATOMS: atom_id res chain seq x y z
N MET A 1 -11.66 -32.57 12.47
CA MET A 1 -11.61 -31.69 13.66
C MET A 1 -10.16 -31.42 13.99
N PHE A 2 -9.77 -30.14 14.06
CA PHE A 2 -8.41 -29.74 14.42
C PHE A 2 -8.32 -29.13 15.79
N VAL A 3 -7.14 -29.29 16.40
CA VAL A 3 -6.75 -28.64 17.64
C VAL A 3 -5.44 -27.89 17.47
N SER A 4 -5.31 -26.77 18.18
CA SER A 4 -4.02 -26.12 18.39
C SER A 4 -3.79 -25.85 19.87
N MET A 5 -2.74 -26.47 20.42
CA MET A 5 -2.29 -26.36 21.81
C MET A 5 -1.31 -25.19 22.04
N CYS A 6 -0.90 -24.51 20.98
CA CYS A 6 0.08 -23.43 21.03
C CYS A 6 -0.40 -22.29 21.93
N ARG A 7 0.48 -21.86 22.83
CA ARG A 7 0.23 -20.74 23.76
C ARG A 7 0.06 -19.42 22.99
N ARG A 8 -0.48 -18.40 23.68
CA ARG A 8 -0.88 -17.11 23.08
C ARG A 8 0.17 -16.46 22.15
N ASN A 9 1.47 -16.60 22.45
CA ASN A 9 2.53 -15.90 21.72
C ASN A 9 3.23 -16.77 20.66
N THR A 10 2.84 -18.03 20.51
CA THR A 10 3.39 -18.95 19.50
C THR A 10 2.41 -19.11 18.34
N PRO A 11 2.87 -19.14 17.08
CA PRO A 11 2.00 -19.43 15.93
C PRO A 11 1.25 -20.73 16.14
N ALA A 12 -0.05 -20.74 15.82
CA ALA A 12 -0.87 -21.94 15.95
C ALA A 12 -0.33 -23.06 15.03
N GLN A 13 -0.15 -24.25 15.59
CA GLN A 13 0.07 -25.49 14.86
C GLN A 13 -1.22 -26.30 14.93
N TRP A 14 -1.66 -26.82 13.78
CA TRP A 14 -2.93 -27.55 13.66
C TRP A 14 -2.67 -29.06 13.58
N GLU A 15 -3.38 -29.83 14.39
CA GLU A 15 -3.31 -31.29 14.42
C GLU A 15 -4.70 -31.90 14.26
N ASP A 16 -4.81 -32.97 13.46
CA ASP A 16 -6.05 -33.72 13.27
C ASP A 16 -6.31 -34.69 14.42
N ILE A 17 -7.43 -34.48 15.12
CA ILE A 17 -7.88 -35.31 16.25
C ILE A 17 -9.22 -35.99 15.98
N THR A 18 -9.65 -36.04 14.72
CA THR A 18 -10.93 -36.68 14.31
C THR A 18 -10.98 -38.15 14.72
N GLY A 19 -9.85 -38.86 14.67
CA GLY A 19 -9.78 -40.27 15.04
C GLY A 19 -9.72 -40.55 16.54
N THR A 20 -9.37 -39.56 17.36
CA THR A 20 -9.17 -39.72 18.81
C THR A 20 -10.27 -39.07 19.64
N THR A 21 -11.13 -38.25 19.02
CA THR A 21 -12.18 -37.49 19.71
C THR A 21 -13.55 -37.91 19.18
N PRO A 22 -14.41 -38.54 20.00
CA PRO A 22 -15.76 -38.89 19.57
C PRO A 22 -16.60 -37.63 19.34
N LEU A 23 -17.27 -37.56 18.18
CA LEU A 23 -18.10 -36.43 17.77
C LEU A 23 -19.57 -36.82 17.78
N THR A 24 -20.41 -36.02 18.43
CA THR A 24 -21.88 -36.20 18.43
C THR A 24 -22.54 -35.05 17.67
N PHE A 25 -23.36 -35.37 16.67
CA PHE A 25 -24.03 -34.38 15.83
C PHE A 25 -25.47 -34.18 16.29
N ILE A 26 -25.83 -32.96 16.68
CA ILE A 26 -27.17 -32.60 17.16
C ILE A 26 -27.49 -31.19 16.66
N ASN A 27 -28.61 -31.01 15.96
CA ASN A 27 -29.12 -29.71 15.51
C ASN A 27 -28.05 -28.84 14.81
N ASP A 28 -27.42 -29.37 13.76
CA ASP A 28 -26.35 -28.69 12.99
C ASP A 28 -25.12 -28.27 13.81
N CYS A 29 -24.99 -28.76 15.05
CA CYS A 29 -23.84 -28.56 15.91
C CYS A 29 -23.07 -29.88 16.10
N VAL A 30 -21.77 -29.75 16.41
CA VAL A 30 -20.92 -30.87 16.81
C VAL A 30 -20.56 -30.72 18.29
N SER A 31 -20.91 -31.73 19.08
CA SER A 31 -20.59 -31.82 20.50
C SER A 31 -19.46 -32.83 20.73
N PHE A 32 -18.49 -32.46 21.55
CA PHE A 32 -17.34 -33.28 21.94
C PHE A 32 -16.85 -32.88 23.33
N THR A 33 -16.08 -33.76 23.97
CA THR A 33 -15.46 -33.50 25.28
C THR A 33 -13.95 -33.36 25.14
N THR A 34 -13.36 -32.41 25.85
CA THR A 34 -11.91 -32.22 25.91
C THR A 34 -11.46 -32.03 27.36
N ASN A 35 -10.29 -32.55 27.71
CA ASN A 35 -9.66 -32.34 29.03
C ASN A 35 -8.71 -31.14 29.05
N VAL A 36 -8.50 -30.50 27.90
CA VAL A 36 -7.56 -29.39 27.73
C VAL A 36 -8.25 -28.19 27.09
N SER A 37 -7.83 -26.99 27.52
CA SER A 37 -8.21 -25.73 26.88
C SER A 37 -7.31 -25.46 25.69
N ALA A 38 -7.88 -25.41 24.50
CA ALA A 38 -7.17 -25.24 23.23
C ALA A 38 -8.02 -24.48 22.22
N ARG A 39 -7.45 -24.15 21.05
CA ARG A 39 -8.23 -23.68 19.90
C ARG A 39 -8.75 -24.90 19.14
N PHE A 40 -10.04 -24.93 18.83
CA PHE A 40 -10.66 -26.00 18.05
C PHE A 40 -11.23 -25.43 16.76
N TRP A 41 -11.10 -26.17 15.67
CA TRP A 41 -11.65 -25.79 14.37
C TRP A 41 -12.19 -27.01 13.65
N LEU A 42 -13.43 -26.91 13.17
CA LEU A 42 -14.04 -27.91 12.30
C LEU A 42 -13.81 -27.48 10.85
N ILE A 43 -13.30 -28.41 10.05
CA ILE A 43 -13.23 -28.30 8.60
C ILE A 43 -14.07 -29.43 8.01
N ASP A 44 -14.75 -29.13 6.91
CA ASP A 44 -15.28 -30.15 6.01
C ASP A 44 -14.60 -29.94 4.65
N CYS A 45 -13.83 -30.94 4.21
CA CYS A 45 -13.12 -30.90 2.94
C CYS A 45 -12.99 -32.30 2.34
N ARG A 46 -13.05 -32.41 1.01
CA ARG A 46 -12.97 -33.70 0.30
C ARG A 46 -11.59 -34.36 0.42
N GLN A 47 -10.53 -33.56 0.45
CA GLN A 47 -9.14 -34.04 0.52
C GLN A 47 -8.63 -33.97 1.97
N VAL A 48 -8.98 -34.98 2.77
CA VAL A 48 -8.64 -35.04 4.20
C VAL A 48 -7.13 -34.94 4.45
N GLN A 49 -6.28 -35.45 3.54
CA GLN A 49 -4.82 -35.37 3.68
C GLN A 49 -4.26 -33.94 3.59
N GLU A 50 -4.92 -33.03 2.86
CA GLU A 50 -4.51 -31.62 2.70
C GLU A 50 -5.16 -30.69 3.75
N SER A 51 -6.03 -31.24 4.59
CA SER A 51 -6.92 -30.46 5.45
C SER A 51 -6.20 -29.57 6.47
N VAL A 52 -5.07 -30.03 7.01
CA VAL A 52 -4.17 -29.25 7.88
C VAL A 52 -3.50 -28.11 7.11
N ASN A 53 -3.10 -28.35 5.86
CA ASN A 53 -2.49 -27.34 5.00
C ASN A 53 -3.50 -26.23 4.67
N PHE A 54 -4.72 -26.59 4.27
CA PHE A 54 -5.81 -25.64 4.03
C PHE A 54 -6.11 -24.79 5.27
N SER A 55 -6.24 -25.42 6.43
CA SER A 55 -6.48 -24.71 7.69
C SER A 55 -5.35 -23.76 8.03
N THR A 56 -4.10 -24.19 7.84
CA THR A 56 -2.93 -23.33 8.09
C THR A 56 -2.91 -22.11 7.18
N GLN A 57 -3.23 -22.28 5.89
CA GLN A 57 -3.29 -21.18 4.93
C GLN A 57 -4.41 -20.18 5.29
N VAL A 58 -5.63 -20.68 5.52
CA VAL A 58 -6.78 -19.84 5.90
C VAL A 58 -6.51 -19.15 7.24
N TYR A 59 -5.98 -19.86 8.23
CA TYR A 59 -5.66 -19.29 9.53
C TYR A 59 -4.67 -18.12 9.42
N ARG A 60 -3.62 -18.24 8.61
CA ARG A 60 -2.65 -17.18 8.36
C ARG A 60 -3.25 -15.93 7.71
N GLU A 61 -4.42 -16.03 7.09
CA GLU A 61 -5.13 -14.89 6.52
C GLU A 61 -6.09 -14.25 7.52
N ILE A 62 -6.88 -15.05 8.22
CA ILE A 62 -7.95 -14.54 9.11
C ILE A 62 -7.45 -14.00 10.44
N ILE A 63 -6.24 -14.36 10.88
CA ILE A 63 -5.66 -13.79 12.12
C ILE A 63 -5.16 -12.36 11.96
N CYS A 64 -5.00 -11.89 10.71
CA CYS A 64 -4.55 -10.53 10.46
C CYS A 64 -5.61 -9.55 10.93
N VAL A 65 -5.19 -8.60 11.76
CA VAL A 65 -6.09 -7.60 12.32
C VAL A 65 -6.53 -6.63 11.21
N PRO A 66 -7.83 -6.45 10.98
CA PRO A 66 -8.34 -5.44 10.05
C PRO A 66 -8.28 -4.05 10.69
N TYR A 67 -7.78 -3.09 9.93
CA TYR A 67 -7.77 -1.68 10.28
C TYR A 67 -8.51 -0.86 9.22
N MET A 68 -9.19 0.20 9.66
CA MET A 68 -9.68 1.23 8.76
C MET A 68 -8.56 2.22 8.51
N ALA A 69 -8.17 2.36 7.24
CA ALA A 69 -7.12 3.27 6.80
C ALA A 69 -7.58 4.11 5.62
N LYS A 70 -6.88 5.22 5.39
CA LYS A 70 -7.06 6.10 4.24
C LYS A 70 -5.84 6.00 3.35
N PHE A 71 -6.10 6.00 2.03
CA PHE A 71 -5.09 6.16 1.02
C PHE A 71 -5.03 7.62 0.60
N VAL A 72 -3.84 8.20 0.63
CA VAL A 72 -3.60 9.57 0.18
C VAL A 72 -2.50 9.54 -0.87
N ILE A 73 -2.75 10.21 -1.99
CA ILE A 73 -1.81 10.27 -3.12
C ILE A 73 -1.37 11.71 -3.29
N PHE A 74 -0.06 11.89 -3.23
CA PHE A 74 0.63 13.13 -3.55
C PHE A 74 1.33 12.99 -4.89
N ALA A 75 1.34 14.05 -5.69
CA ALA A 75 2.02 14.10 -6.98
C ALA A 75 2.91 15.33 -7.08
N LYS A 76 4.07 15.16 -7.75
CA LYS A 76 4.93 16.25 -8.22
C LYS A 76 5.32 15.96 -9.67
N THR A 77 5.02 16.88 -10.57
CA THR A 77 5.47 16.81 -11.97
C THR A 77 6.92 17.25 -12.06
N HIS A 78 7.79 16.40 -12.61
CA HIS A 78 9.19 16.74 -12.87
C HIS A 78 9.35 17.37 -14.25
N ASP A 79 8.63 16.82 -15.23
CA ASP A 79 8.62 17.27 -16.62
C ASP A 79 7.17 17.25 -17.14
N PRO A 80 6.87 17.88 -18.30
CA PRO A 80 5.55 17.79 -18.93
C PRO A 80 5.09 16.35 -19.24
N ILE A 81 6.00 15.37 -19.22
CA ILE A 81 5.75 13.97 -19.59
C ILE A 81 5.90 13.03 -18.38
N GLU A 82 6.67 13.41 -17.35
CA GLU A 82 7.01 12.56 -16.23
C GLU A 82 6.62 13.19 -14.88
N ALA A 83 6.06 12.36 -14.01
CA ALA A 83 5.68 12.75 -12.67
C ALA A 83 6.05 11.68 -11.64
N ARG A 84 6.22 12.14 -10.41
CA ARG A 84 6.47 11.30 -9.24
C ARG A 84 5.23 11.30 -8.35
N LEU A 85 4.73 10.11 -8.03
CA LEU A 85 3.68 9.93 -7.04
C LEU A 85 4.26 9.40 -5.73
N ARG A 86 3.69 9.86 -4.62
CA ARG A 86 3.88 9.28 -3.29
C ARG A 86 2.52 8.88 -2.75
N CYS A 87 2.36 7.59 -2.53
CA CYS A 87 1.14 7.01 -2.01
C CYS A 87 1.36 6.65 -0.55
N PHE A 88 0.41 7.03 0.29
CA PHE A 88 0.42 6.72 1.71
C PHE A 88 -0.81 5.90 2.08
N CYS A 89 -0.63 4.97 3.01
CA CYS A 89 -1.73 4.29 3.68
C CYS A 89 -1.57 4.47 5.19
N MET A 90 -2.52 5.16 5.81
CA MET A 90 -2.42 5.56 7.20
C MET A 90 -3.74 5.41 7.96
N THR A 91 -3.62 5.15 9.25
CA THR A 91 -4.74 4.99 10.20
C THR A 91 -5.02 6.23 11.03
N ASP A 92 -4.18 7.27 10.95
CA ASP A 92 -4.30 8.51 11.73
C ASP A 92 -4.70 9.67 10.79
N ASP A 93 -5.42 10.65 11.35
CA ASP A 93 -5.93 11.84 10.64
C ASP A 93 -4.90 12.97 10.54
N LYS A 94 -3.67 12.80 11.07
CA LYS A 94 -2.60 13.82 11.04
C LYS A 94 -1.90 13.93 9.69
N ILE A 95 -2.68 13.95 8.61
CA ILE A 95 -2.21 14.11 7.23
C ILE A 95 -1.49 15.46 7.05
N ASP A 96 -1.86 16.48 7.82
CA ASP A 96 -1.29 17.83 7.74
C ASP A 96 0.17 17.94 8.23
N LYS A 97 0.83 16.82 8.56
CA LYS A 97 2.22 16.79 9.06
C LYS A 97 3.20 16.03 8.16
N THR A 98 2.77 15.55 7.00
CA THR A 98 3.68 14.83 6.12
C THR A 98 4.58 15.84 5.37
N LEU A 99 5.88 15.53 5.24
CA LEU A 99 6.90 16.44 4.68
C LEU A 99 6.66 16.82 3.21
N GLU A 100 5.67 16.19 2.57
CA GLU A 100 5.31 16.31 1.16
C GLU A 100 4.94 17.73 0.78
N GLN A 101 4.20 18.45 1.63
CA GLN A 101 3.86 19.85 1.36
C GLN A 101 5.11 20.75 1.38
N GLN A 102 6.12 20.42 2.20
CA GLN A 102 7.39 21.14 2.23
C GLN A 102 8.27 20.82 1.01
N GLU A 103 8.10 19.64 0.40
CA GLU A 103 8.82 19.22 -0.81
C GLU A 103 8.07 19.56 -2.11
N ASN A 104 7.07 20.45 -2.05
CA ASN A 104 6.24 20.90 -3.17
C ASN A 104 5.44 19.77 -3.86
N PHE A 105 5.02 18.74 -3.10
CA PHE A 105 4.05 17.77 -3.59
C PHE A 105 2.62 18.26 -3.35
N THR A 106 1.75 18.03 -4.33
CA THR A 106 0.32 18.37 -4.25
C THR A 106 -0.51 17.13 -3.97
N GLU A 107 -1.46 17.20 -3.05
CA GLU A 107 -2.44 16.13 -2.85
C GLU A 107 -3.38 16.06 -4.06
N VAL A 108 -3.40 14.91 -4.75
CA VAL A 108 -4.21 14.72 -5.97
C VAL A 108 -5.39 13.79 -5.77
N ALA A 109 -5.38 12.96 -4.73
CA ALA A 109 -6.51 12.12 -4.35
C ALA A 109 -6.43 11.64 -2.91
N ARG A 110 -7.60 11.39 -2.34
CA ARG A 110 -7.81 10.83 -1.02
C ARG A 110 -8.96 9.83 -1.03
N SER A 111 -8.77 8.66 -0.44
CA SER A 111 -9.84 7.68 -0.27
C SER A 111 -10.69 7.95 0.96
N ARG A 112 -11.90 7.38 0.96
CA ARG A 112 -12.64 7.10 2.20
C ARG A 112 -11.90 6.05 3.05
N ASP A 113 -12.38 5.84 4.27
CA ASP A 113 -11.92 4.73 5.11
C ASP A 113 -12.19 3.39 4.43
N VAL A 114 -11.14 2.58 4.32
CA VAL A 114 -11.20 1.25 3.74
C VAL A 114 -10.48 0.27 4.64
N GLU A 115 -10.95 -0.98 4.62
CA GLU A 115 -10.36 -2.05 5.40
C GLU A 115 -9.04 -2.53 4.76
N VAL A 116 -7.97 -2.50 5.56
CA VAL A 116 -6.66 -3.04 5.23
C VAL A 116 -6.20 -3.99 6.32
N LEU A 117 -5.47 -5.03 5.94
CA LEU A 117 -5.01 -6.06 6.88
C LEU A 117 -3.56 -5.78 7.29
N GLU A 118 -3.29 -5.78 8.60
CA GLU A 118 -1.94 -5.57 9.12
C GLU A 118 -0.97 -6.66 8.68
N GLY A 119 0.22 -6.24 8.25
CA GLY A 119 1.30 -7.08 7.77
C GLY A 119 1.10 -7.63 6.34
N LYS A 120 -0.05 -7.37 5.70
CA LYS A 120 -0.30 -7.83 4.33
C LYS A 120 0.26 -6.85 3.29
N PRO A 121 0.79 -7.36 2.17
CA PRO A 121 1.23 -6.51 1.07
C PRO A 121 0.02 -5.87 0.37
N ILE A 122 0.23 -4.64 -0.10
CA ILE A 122 -0.71 -3.87 -0.90
C ILE A 122 -0.01 -3.53 -2.21
N TYR A 123 -0.59 -3.98 -3.31
CA TYR A 123 -0.10 -3.76 -4.65
C TYR A 123 -0.75 -2.52 -5.25
N ALA A 124 0.01 -1.67 -5.92
CA ALA A 124 -0.49 -0.48 -6.61
C ALA A 124 -0.30 -0.63 -8.11
N ASP A 125 -1.31 -0.26 -8.89
CA ASP A 125 -1.25 -0.27 -10.35
C ASP A 125 -1.94 0.96 -10.94
N CYS A 126 -1.39 1.47 -12.06
CA CYS A 126 -1.89 2.67 -12.74
C CYS A 126 -2.63 2.30 -14.02
N PHE A 127 -3.74 2.99 -14.27
CA PHE A 127 -4.59 2.83 -15.45
C PHE A 127 -4.90 4.19 -16.08
N GLY A 128 -5.31 4.18 -17.35
CA GLY A 128 -5.69 5.40 -18.07
C GLY A 128 -4.50 6.00 -18.82
N ASN A 129 -4.34 7.32 -18.74
CA ASN A 129 -3.26 8.03 -19.43
C ASN A 129 -1.93 8.01 -18.66
N LEU A 130 -1.88 7.40 -17.48
CA LEU A 130 -0.70 7.33 -16.62
C LEU A 130 -0.14 5.90 -16.64
N VAL A 131 1.14 5.78 -16.97
CA VAL A 131 1.84 4.49 -17.08
C VAL A 131 2.99 4.46 -16.08
N PRO A 132 3.08 3.45 -15.21
CA PRO A 132 4.17 3.36 -14.24
C PRO A 132 5.46 2.97 -14.96
N LEU A 133 6.56 3.62 -14.58
CA LEU A 133 7.91 3.32 -15.03
C LEU A 133 8.45 2.14 -14.20
N THR A 134 8.02 0.92 -14.55
CA THR A 134 8.55 -0.31 -13.95
C THR A 134 9.67 -0.92 -14.79
N LYS A 135 10.65 -1.51 -14.11
CA LYS A 135 11.55 -2.48 -14.73
C LYS A 135 10.78 -3.79 -14.96
N SER A 136 11.10 -4.51 -16.03
CA SER A 136 10.42 -5.76 -16.39
C SER A 136 10.33 -6.72 -15.18
N GLY A 137 9.11 -7.16 -14.86
CA GLY A 137 8.83 -8.11 -13.77
C GLY A 137 8.72 -7.51 -12.36
N GLN A 138 8.83 -6.18 -12.17
CA GLN A 138 8.64 -5.56 -10.86
C GLN A 138 7.21 -5.10 -10.62
N HIS A 139 6.68 -5.42 -9.44
CA HIS A 139 5.42 -4.91 -8.93
C HIS A 139 5.66 -3.77 -7.95
N HIS A 140 4.84 -2.74 -8.00
CA HIS A 140 4.84 -1.71 -6.98
C HIS A 140 3.99 -2.16 -5.81
N LEU A 141 4.61 -2.37 -4.66
CA LEU A 141 3.92 -2.78 -3.44
C LEU A 141 4.57 -2.18 -2.21
N PHE A 142 3.80 -2.10 -1.14
CA PHE A 142 4.28 -1.86 0.22
C PHE A 142 3.47 -2.73 1.19
N SER A 143 4.00 -3.01 2.37
CA SER A 143 3.23 -3.71 3.42
C SER A 143 2.61 -2.69 4.37
N PHE A 144 1.35 -2.90 4.74
CA PHE A 144 0.67 -2.03 5.68
C PHE A 144 0.94 -2.46 7.12
N PHE A 145 1.37 -1.52 7.95
CA PHE A 145 1.47 -1.65 9.39
C PHE A 145 0.72 -0.51 10.06
N ALA A 146 -0.12 -0.83 11.03
CA ALA A 146 -0.90 0.18 11.74
C ALA A 146 0.02 1.12 12.53
N PHE A 147 -0.37 2.39 12.64
CA PHE A 147 0.37 3.43 13.37
C PHE A 147 1.81 3.67 12.88
N LYS A 148 2.14 3.23 11.67
CA LYS A 148 3.39 3.50 10.98
C LYS A 148 3.12 4.25 9.67
N GLU A 149 4.12 4.97 9.19
CA GLU A 149 4.09 5.56 7.86
C GLU A 149 4.31 4.46 6.82
N ASN A 150 3.25 4.11 6.08
CA ASN A 150 3.33 3.18 4.97
C ASN A 150 3.36 3.99 3.67
N ARG A 151 4.55 4.09 3.07
CA ARG A 151 4.80 4.94 1.88
C ARG A 151 5.23 4.11 0.68
N LEU A 152 4.72 4.47 -0.49
CA LEU A 152 5.11 3.91 -1.78
C LEU A 152 5.40 5.05 -2.76
N ALA A 153 6.62 5.06 -3.32
CA ALA A 153 6.98 5.97 -4.39
C ALA A 153 6.77 5.30 -5.75
N LEU A 154 6.07 6.00 -6.65
CA LEU A 154 5.87 5.59 -8.04
C LEU A 154 6.46 6.66 -8.96
N PHE A 155 7.11 6.22 -10.02
CA PHE A 155 7.47 7.08 -11.14
C PHE A 155 6.51 6.74 -12.28
N ILE A 156 5.88 7.75 -12.85
CA ILE A 156 4.88 7.58 -13.90
C ILE A 156 5.22 8.47 -15.09
N LYS A 157 4.87 7.99 -16.28
CA LYS A 157 4.89 8.76 -17.52
C LYS A 157 3.48 8.93 -18.05
N ILE A 158 3.24 10.06 -18.71
CA ILE A 158 2.01 10.30 -19.46
C ILE A 158 2.14 9.54 -20.79
N ARG A 159 1.10 8.78 -21.14
CA ARG A 159 1.07 7.95 -22.36
C ARG A 159 0.78 8.79 -23.60
N ASP A 160 -0.18 9.70 -23.49
CA ASP A 160 -0.64 10.59 -24.55
C ASP A 160 -0.67 12.03 -24.04
N ASN A 161 0.30 12.84 -24.48
CA ASN A 161 0.43 14.25 -24.09
C ASN A 161 -0.64 15.16 -24.71
N THR A 162 -1.46 14.65 -25.63
CA THR A 162 -2.57 15.42 -26.22
C THR A 162 -3.83 15.37 -25.35
N GLN A 163 -3.89 14.44 -24.41
CA GLN A 163 -4.99 14.26 -23.47
C GLN A 163 -4.62 14.82 -22.08
N GLU A 164 -5.63 15.06 -21.25
CA GLU A 164 -5.40 15.45 -19.86
C GLU A 164 -4.51 14.41 -19.15
N PRO A 165 -3.60 14.86 -18.27
CA PRO A 165 -2.71 13.99 -17.52
C PRO A 165 -3.46 13.34 -16.34
N CYS A 166 -4.55 12.64 -16.65
CA CYS A 166 -5.42 11.97 -15.70
C CYS A 166 -5.31 10.44 -15.82
N GLY A 167 -5.49 9.77 -14.69
CA GLY A 167 -5.44 8.33 -14.61
C GLY A 167 -6.14 7.82 -13.37
N ARG A 168 -6.00 6.52 -13.15
CA ARG A 168 -6.59 5.83 -12.01
C ARG A 168 -5.54 4.95 -11.36
N LEU A 169 -5.34 5.14 -10.07
CA LEU A 169 -4.51 4.29 -9.23
C LEU A 169 -5.40 3.29 -8.49
N SER A 170 -5.08 2.00 -8.60
CA SER A 170 -5.80 0.91 -7.94
C SER A 170 -4.89 0.23 -6.93
N PHE A 171 -5.38 0.07 -5.71
CA PHE A 171 -4.69 -0.66 -4.64
C PHE A 171 -5.35 -2.02 -4.44
N MET A 172 -4.57 -3.10 -4.43
CA MET A 172 -5.04 -4.48 -4.47
C MET A 172 -4.36 -5.35 -3.41
N LYS A 173 -5.05 -6.40 -2.95
CA LYS A 173 -4.51 -7.40 -2.00
C LYS A 173 -3.54 -8.39 -2.67
N GLU A 174 -3.67 -8.56 -3.98
CA GLU A 174 -2.90 -9.52 -4.78
C GLU A 174 -2.22 -8.83 -5.96
N PRO A 175 -1.12 -9.39 -6.48
CA PRO A 175 -0.49 -8.86 -7.69
C PRO A 175 -1.44 -8.95 -8.88
N ARG A 176 -1.24 -8.07 -9.85
CA ARG A 176 -2.04 -8.08 -11.08
C ARG A 176 -1.90 -9.42 -11.80
N ASN A 177 -3.01 -10.14 -11.93
CA ASN A 177 -3.10 -11.35 -12.71
C ASN A 177 -3.89 -11.06 -13.98
N TYR A 178 -3.19 -10.96 -15.12
CA TYR A 178 -3.79 -10.69 -16.43
C TYR A 178 -4.79 -11.76 -16.90
N ARG A 179 -4.85 -12.92 -16.23
CA ARG A 179 -5.80 -14.00 -16.54
C ARG A 179 -7.10 -13.92 -15.73
N SER A 180 -7.16 -13.10 -14.67
CA SER A 180 -8.37 -12.98 -13.85
C SER A 180 -9.27 -11.85 -14.36
N LEU A 181 -10.55 -12.16 -14.59
CA LEU A 181 -11.56 -11.20 -15.07
C LEU A 181 -12.04 -10.23 -13.99
N THR A 182 -11.78 -10.53 -12.71
CA THR A 182 -12.25 -9.73 -11.57
C THR A 182 -11.13 -9.62 -10.54
N GLN A 183 -10.58 -8.41 -10.39
CA GLN A 183 -9.69 -8.09 -9.27
C GLN A 183 -10.43 -7.18 -8.29
N ASN A 184 -10.65 -7.67 -7.07
CA ASN A 184 -11.22 -6.87 -6.00
C ASN A 184 -10.15 -5.92 -5.46
N ALA A 185 -10.12 -4.71 -6.02
CA ALA A 185 -9.32 -3.63 -5.49
C ALA A 185 -9.83 -3.22 -4.10
N ILE A 186 -8.90 -2.93 -3.19
CA ILE A 186 -9.15 -2.33 -1.88
C ILE A 186 -9.76 -0.95 -2.09
N CYS A 187 -9.14 -0.15 -2.96
CA CYS A 187 -9.67 1.14 -3.38
C CYS A 187 -9.18 1.51 -4.78
N ASN A 188 -9.97 2.34 -5.46
CA ASN A 188 -9.61 2.95 -6.73
C ASN A 188 -9.69 4.46 -6.57
N LEU A 189 -8.63 5.16 -6.93
CA LEU A 189 -8.53 6.61 -6.86
C LEU A 189 -8.24 7.17 -8.24
N ASN A 190 -9.11 8.05 -8.71
CA ASN A 190 -8.84 8.84 -9.90
C ASN A 190 -7.90 9.97 -9.51
N ILE A 191 -6.86 10.19 -10.31
CA ILE A 191 -5.84 11.22 -10.08
C ILE A 191 -5.70 12.07 -11.33
N THR A 192 -5.51 13.36 -11.14
CA THR A 192 -5.11 14.31 -12.18
C THR A 192 -3.81 14.94 -11.73
N LEU A 193 -2.78 14.91 -12.57
CA LEU A 193 -1.49 15.47 -12.22
C LEU A 193 -1.56 17.00 -12.18
N PRO A 194 -0.86 17.65 -11.23
CA PRO A 194 -0.75 19.09 -11.21
C PRO A 194 -0.03 19.59 -12.47
N SER A 195 -0.26 20.83 -12.86
CA SER A 195 0.47 21.44 -13.97
C SER A 195 1.96 21.57 -13.63
N TYR A 196 2.81 21.36 -14.63
CA TYR A 196 4.24 21.61 -14.47
C TYR A 196 4.50 23.10 -14.23
N CYS A 197 4.89 23.43 -13.01
CA CYS A 197 5.51 24.72 -12.70
C CYS A 197 7.03 24.53 -12.83
N LYS A 198 7.66 25.28 -13.75
CA LYS A 198 9.10 25.51 -13.64
C LYS A 198 9.32 26.21 -12.31
N GLU A 199 9.86 25.49 -11.32
CA GLU A 199 10.50 26.15 -10.18
C GLU A 199 11.58 27.04 -10.82
N SER A 200 11.34 28.36 -10.84
CA SER A 200 12.36 29.33 -11.20
C SER A 200 13.49 29.11 -10.22
N ASP A 201 14.62 28.65 -10.74
CA ASP A 201 15.90 28.53 -10.05
C ASP A 201 16.45 29.95 -9.74
N SER A 202 15.64 30.76 -9.06
CA SER A 202 15.93 32.15 -8.70
C SER A 202 16.53 32.24 -7.30
N ASP A 203 17.40 31.27 -6.97
CA ASP A 203 18.30 31.29 -5.81
C ASP A 203 19.75 31.01 -6.28
N GLN A 204 20.18 31.70 -7.35
CA GLN A 204 21.59 31.99 -7.60
C GLN A 204 21.79 33.50 -7.64
N GLU A 205 21.99 34.04 -6.45
CA GLU A 205 22.81 35.20 -6.08
C GLU A 205 23.17 36.19 -7.20
N GLN A 206 22.53 37.37 -7.14
CA GLN A 206 23.14 38.62 -7.59
C GLN A 206 24.38 38.92 -6.72
N GLU A 207 25.54 38.36 -7.08
CA GLU A 207 26.84 38.80 -6.58
C GLU A 207 27.83 39.08 -7.74
N GLU A 208 27.42 39.86 -8.73
CA GLU A 208 28.38 40.51 -9.64
C GLU A 208 27.89 41.90 -10.07
N GLU A 209 27.83 42.88 -9.15
CA GLU A 209 27.90 44.31 -9.54
C GLU A 209 28.15 45.30 -8.39
N VAL A 210 29.07 45.03 -7.45
CA VAL A 210 29.62 46.10 -6.58
C VAL A 210 31.11 45.90 -6.33
N LYS A 211 31.92 45.93 -7.40
CA LYS A 211 33.38 46.11 -7.25
C LYS A 211 34.06 46.66 -8.52
N ALA A 212 33.43 47.63 -9.17
CA ALA A 212 33.99 48.32 -10.34
C ALA A 212 34.10 49.85 -10.19
N ASP A 213 33.88 50.41 -8.99
CA ASP A 213 33.88 51.88 -8.78
C ASP A 213 34.88 52.39 -7.71
N THR A 214 36.00 51.71 -7.52
CA THR A 214 37.09 52.26 -6.67
C THR A 214 38.47 52.18 -7.31
N ALA A 215 38.53 52.33 -8.63
CA ALA A 215 39.80 52.40 -9.36
C ALA A 215 39.74 53.38 -10.54
N SER A 216 39.32 54.63 -10.31
CA SER A 216 39.73 55.78 -11.16
C SER A 216 39.33 57.13 -10.57
N SER A 217 40.14 57.62 -9.63
CA SER A 217 40.32 59.04 -9.29
C SER A 217 41.42 59.05 -8.22
N THR A 218 42.59 59.67 -8.33
CA THR A 218 43.20 60.56 -9.31
C THR A 218 44.71 60.49 -9.04
N LEU A 219 45.50 60.23 -10.08
CA LEU A 219 46.92 60.61 -10.15
C LEU A 219 46.97 61.93 -10.92
N LEU A 220 47.93 62.81 -10.58
CA LEU A 220 48.22 64.15 -11.11
C LEU A 220 47.43 65.24 -10.34
N HIS A 221 48.06 66.11 -9.53
CA HIS A 221 49.27 66.89 -9.74
C HIS A 221 50.00 67.20 -8.43
#